data_AF-F4N643-F1
#
_entry.id   AF-F4N643-F1
#
_cell.length_a   1.000
_cell.length_b   1.000
_cell.length_c   1.000
_cell.angle_alpha   90.00
_cell.angle_beta   90.00
_cell.angle_gamma   90.00
#
_symmetry.space_group_name_H-M   'P 1'
#
loop_
_entity.id
_entity.type
_entity.pdbx_description
1 polymer ?
#
loop_
_entity_poly.entity_id
_entity_poly.type
_entity_poly.pdbx_seq_one_letter_code
_entity_poly.pdbx_strand_id
1 'polypeptide(L)'
;MFKDGVEGVVMRGKAEPGDKTMCDVWWAVVAQLEQANQQGVPLVDALQQSVERAQLALAGTITMQARKGRASYLGERSIGHQDPGATSAMLMMQVLWQVASH
;
A
#
# COMPACT_ATOMS: atom_id res chain seq x y z
N MET A 1 -1.65 -0.19 -15.40
CA MET A 1 -2.81 0.21 -14.55
C MET A 1 -2.39 0.54 -13.13
N PHE A 2 -2.03 -0.43 -12.27
CA PHE A 2 -1.67 -0.13 -10.88
C PHE A 2 -0.48 0.81 -10.77
N LYS A 3 0.63 0.49 -11.43
CA LYS A 3 1.83 1.32 -11.48
C LYS A 3 1.52 2.78 -11.85
N ASP A 4 0.85 2.99 -12.98
CA ASP A 4 0.47 4.33 -13.46
C ASP A 4 -0.41 5.09 -12.45
N GLY A 5 -1.35 4.38 -11.80
CA GLY A 5 -2.19 4.96 -10.75
C GLY A 5 -1.38 5.41 -9.53
N VAL A 6 -0.45 4.58 -9.06
CA VAL A 6 0.43 4.91 -7.94
C VAL A 6 1.35 6.08 -8.29
N GLU A 7 1.96 6.07 -9.48
CA GLU A 7 2.77 7.19 -9.98
C GLU A 7 1.97 8.50 -10.03
N GLY A 8 0.70 8.46 -10.43
CA GLY A 8 -0.20 9.62 -10.39
C GLY A 8 -0.42 10.16 -8.97
N VAL A 9 -0.66 9.28 -8.00
CA VAL A 9 -0.83 9.68 -6.58
C VAL A 9 0.48 10.25 -6.02
N VAL A 10 1.62 9.61 -6.29
CA VAL A 10 2.95 10.07 -5.87
C VAL A 10 3.29 11.41 -6.51
N MET A 11 3.01 11.61 -7.80
CA MET A 11 3.25 12.88 -8.48
C MET A 11 2.49 14.04 -7.83
N ARG A 12 1.25 13.80 -7.36
CA ARG A 12 0.42 14.80 -6.69
C ARG A 12 0.82 15.00 -5.22
N GLY A 13 1.06 13.91 -4.49
CA GLY A 13 1.32 13.91 -3.04
C GLY A 13 2.77 14.11 -2.64
N LYS A 14 3.72 13.89 -3.57
CA LYS A 14 5.17 13.93 -3.34
C LYS A 14 5.61 13.09 -2.15
N ALA A 15 4.98 11.94 -1.96
CA ALA A 15 5.33 11.00 -0.92
C ALA A 15 6.58 10.22 -1.31
N GLU A 16 7.42 9.90 -0.33
CA GLU A 16 8.59 9.03 -0.44
C GLU A 16 8.41 7.79 0.43
N PRO A 17 9.12 6.68 0.16
CA PRO A 17 9.09 5.50 1.02
C PRO A 17 9.40 5.84 2.48
N GLY A 18 8.54 5.37 3.39
CA GLY A 18 8.65 5.64 4.82
C GLY A 18 8.02 6.96 5.28
N ASP A 19 7.36 7.72 4.40
CA ASP A 19 6.62 8.93 4.78
C ASP A 19 5.35 8.64 5.59
N LYS A 20 4.99 7.35 5.73
CA LYS A 20 3.80 6.84 6.45
C LYS A 20 2.51 7.30 5.77
N THR A 21 2.29 6.83 4.54
CA THR A 21 1.11 7.16 3.73
C THR A 21 0.57 5.92 3.02
N MET A 22 -0.54 6.08 2.29
CA MET A 22 -1.05 5.02 1.42
C MET A 22 -0.07 4.56 0.35
N CYS A 23 0.91 5.39 -0.03
CA CYS A 23 1.91 5.03 -1.03
C CYS A 23 2.80 3.87 -0.57
N ASP A 24 3.06 3.74 0.74
CA ASP A 24 3.86 2.65 1.32
C ASP A 24 3.22 1.27 1.06
N VAL A 25 1.89 1.19 1.10
CA VAL A 25 1.14 -0.02 0.72
C VAL A 25 1.11 -0.20 -0.79
N TRP A 26 0.84 0.88 -1.53
CA TRP A 26 0.70 0.80 -2.97
C TRP A 26 1.98 0.39 -3.70
N TRP A 27 3.14 0.89 -3.30
CA TRP A 27 4.42 0.44 -3.87
C TRP A 27 4.66 -1.04 -3.60
N ALA A 28 4.32 -1.54 -2.40
CA ALA A 28 4.45 -2.95 -2.07
C ALA A 28 3.52 -3.84 -2.92
N VAL A 29 2.29 -3.38 -3.17
CA VAL A 29 1.32 -4.04 -4.06
C VAL A 29 1.82 -4.08 -5.51
N VAL A 30 2.31 -2.96 -6.04
CA VAL A 30 2.84 -2.89 -7.41
C VAL A 30 4.01 -3.86 -7.58
N ALA A 31 4.95 -3.88 -6.64
CA ALA A 31 6.08 -4.80 -6.69
C ALA A 31 5.64 -6.27 -6.68
N GLN A 32 4.63 -6.62 -5.86
CA GLN A 32 4.10 -7.99 -5.82
C GLN A 32 3.41 -8.37 -7.14
N LEU A 33 2.60 -7.48 -7.70
CA LEU A 33 1.92 -7.73 -8.98
C LEU A 33 2.91 -7.86 -10.13
N GLU A 34 3.97 -7.03 -10.17
CA GLU A 34 5.03 -7.14 -11.18
C GLU A 34 5.77 -8.48 -11.06
N GLN A 35 6.11 -8.90 -9.83
CA GLN A 35 6.73 -10.20 -9.58
C GLN A 35 5.83 -11.37 -10.00
N ALA A 36 4.56 -11.36 -9.59
CA ALA A 36 3.60 -12.40 -9.91
C ALA A 36 3.39 -12.52 -11.42
N ASN A 37 3.33 -11.38 -12.13
CA ASN A 37 3.22 -11.34 -13.58
C ASN A 37 4.46 -11.94 -14.27
N GLN A 38 5.67 -11.64 -13.79
CA GLN A 38 6.91 -12.23 -14.32
C GLN A 38 6.96 -13.75 -14.11
N GLN A 39 6.37 -14.24 -13.02
CA GLN A 39 6.31 -15.67 -12.69
C GLN A 39 5.12 -16.40 -13.35
N GLY A 40 4.25 -15.70 -14.09
CA GLY A 40 3.07 -16.28 -14.72
C GLY A 40 2.01 -16.78 -13.73
N VAL A 41 1.95 -16.17 -12.54
CA VAL A 41 0.97 -16.54 -11.50
C VAL A 41 -0.44 -16.18 -11.98
N PRO A 42 -1.44 -17.06 -11.80
CA PRO A 42 -2.83 -16.74 -12.13
C PRO A 42 -3.32 -15.48 -11.41
N LEU A 43 -4.20 -14.72 -12.07
CA LEU A 43 -4.65 -13.40 -11.57
C LEU A 43 -5.19 -13.45 -10.13
N VAL A 44 -6.04 -14.43 -9.82
CA VAL A 44 -6.66 -14.56 -8.49
C VAL A 44 -5.60 -14.79 -7.41
N ASP A 45 -4.63 -15.67 -7.68
CA ASP A 45 -3.53 -15.96 -6.75
C ASP A 45 -2.59 -14.75 -6.61
N ALA A 46 -2.32 -14.03 -7.70
CA ALA A 46 -1.53 -12.80 -7.68
C ALA A 46 -2.20 -11.70 -6.85
N LEU A 47 -3.54 -11.58 -6.94
CA LEU A 47 -4.31 -10.65 -6.11
C LEU A 47 -4.30 -11.07 -4.64
N GLN A 48 -4.42 -12.36 -4.33
CA GLN A 48 -4.31 -12.87 -2.95
C GLN A 48 -2.94 -12.53 -2.33
N GLN A 49 -1.85 -12.85 -3.03
CA GLN A 49 -0.49 -12.52 -2.59
C GLN A 49 -0.30 -11.01 -2.42
N SER A 50 -0.94 -10.21 -3.26
CA SER A 50 -0.90 -8.74 -3.16
C SER A 50 -1.66 -8.22 -1.94
N VAL A 51 -2.75 -8.87 -1.51
CA VAL A 51 -3.45 -8.58 -0.25
C VAL A 51 -2.55 -8.87 0.94
N GLU A 52 -1.90 -10.03 0.97
CA GLU A 52 -0.94 -10.39 2.03
C GLU A 52 0.21 -9.37 2.09
N ARG A 53 0.74 -8.98 0.93
CA ARG A 53 1.79 -7.96 0.85
C ARG A 53 1.31 -6.60 1.33
N ALA A 54 0.08 -6.21 1.00
CA ALA A 54 -0.53 -4.97 1.47
C ALA A 54 -0.72 -4.95 3.00
N GLN A 55 -1.11 -6.07 3.61
CA GLN A 55 -1.23 -6.21 5.07
C GLN A 55 0.12 -6.04 5.77
N LEU A 56 1.18 -6.65 5.24
CA LEU A 56 2.53 -6.49 5.78
C LEU A 56 3.03 -5.05 5.67
N ALA A 57 2.81 -4.40 4.52
CA ALA A 57 3.17 -3.00 4.32
C ALA A 57 2.39 -2.07 5.26
N LEU A 58 1.09 -2.33 5.45
CA LEU A 58 0.25 -1.62 6.40
C LEU A 58 0.76 -1.74 7.84
N ALA A 59 1.08 -2.95 8.28
CA ALA A 59 1.66 -3.19 9.61
C ALA A 59 2.99 -2.43 9.77
N GLY A 60 3.80 -2.37 8.72
CA GLY A 60 5.03 -1.57 8.68
C GLY A 60 4.81 -0.08 8.95
N THR A 61 3.64 0.47 8.59
CA THR A 61 3.36 1.89 8.87
C THR A 61 3.36 2.22 10.35
N ILE A 62 3.05 1.26 11.24
CA ILE A 62 2.92 1.50 12.68
C ILE A 62 4.22 2.07 13.27
N THR A 63 5.37 1.55 12.87
CA THR A 63 6.68 1.97 13.41
C THR A 63 7.24 3.22 12.75
N MET A 64 6.62 3.72 11.68
CA MET A 64 7.08 4.91 10.95
C MET A 64 6.63 6.20 11.63
N GLN A 65 7.51 7.20 11.59
CA GLN A 65 7.14 8.60 11.87
C GLN A 65 6.55 9.22 10.60
N ALA A 66 5.38 9.84 10.71
CA ALA A 66 4.74 10.53 9.59
C ALA A 66 5.55 11.75 9.14
N ARG A 67 5.77 11.85 7.83
CA ARG A 67 6.45 13.00 7.18
C ARG A 67 5.54 13.77 6.22
N LYS A 68 4.38 13.21 5.89
CA LYS A 68 3.35 13.83 5.04
C LYS A 68 1.98 13.83 5.72
N GLY A 69 1.08 14.65 5.19
CA GLY A 69 -0.30 14.75 5.65
C GLY A 69 -0.45 15.28 7.08
N ARG A 70 -1.67 15.23 7.63
CA ARG A 70 -1.98 15.78 8.97
C ARG A 70 -1.28 15.02 10.10
N ALA A 71 -0.95 13.74 9.90
CA ALA A 71 -0.24 12.94 10.89
C ALA A 71 1.19 13.47 11.15
N SER A 72 1.82 14.09 10.15
CA SER A 72 3.17 14.68 10.29
C SER A 72 3.24 15.79 11.34
N TYR A 73 2.12 16.48 11.63
CA TYR A 73 2.05 17.53 12.64
C TYR A 73 2.29 17.01 14.07
N LEU A 74 2.17 15.70 14.28
CA LEU A 74 2.38 15.05 15.57
C LEU A 74 3.84 14.64 15.82
N GLY A 75 4.72 14.73 14.82
CA GLY A 75 6.11 14.30 14.93
C GLY A 75 6.24 12.86 15.41
N GLU A 76 7.11 12.61 16.39
CA GLU A 76 7.33 11.27 16.98
C GLU A 76 6.06 10.64 17.55
N ARG A 77 5.06 11.43 17.96
CA ARG A 77 3.78 10.90 18.49
C ARG A 77 2.95 10.16 17.43
N SER A 78 3.31 10.27 16.15
CA SER A 78 2.71 9.48 15.06
C SER A 78 3.21 8.03 15.03
N ILE A 79 4.33 7.72 15.67
CA ILE A 79 4.85 6.36 15.82
C ILE A 79 3.91 5.57 16.73
N GLY A 80 3.78 4.26 16.47
CA GLY A 80 2.90 3.35 17.22
C GLY A 80 1.46 3.33 16.72
N HIS A 81 1.12 4.11 15.68
CA HIS A 81 -0.23 4.20 15.12
C HIS A 81 -0.23 3.81 13.65
N GLN A 82 -1.18 2.97 13.23
CA GLN A 82 -1.36 2.60 11.82
C GLN A 82 -1.81 3.80 10.98
N ASP A 83 -1.35 3.92 9.73
CA ASP A 83 -1.83 4.97 8.83
C ASP A 83 -3.23 4.65 8.27
N PRO A 84 -4.21 5.57 8.39
CA PRO A 84 -5.55 5.34 7.86
C PRO A 84 -5.59 5.26 6.33
N GLY A 85 -4.76 6.02 5.61
CA GLY A 85 -4.71 5.98 4.15
C GLY A 85 -4.20 4.64 3.62
N ALA A 86 -3.13 4.12 4.23
CA ALA A 86 -2.61 2.78 4.00
C ALA A 86 -3.65 1.71 4.33
N THR A 87 -4.44 1.90 5.39
CA THR A 87 -5.53 0.99 5.75
C THR A 87 -6.55 0.90 4.62
N SER A 88 -6.98 2.05 4.08
CA SER A 88 -7.90 2.08 2.94
C SER A 88 -7.32 1.41 1.69
N ALA A 89 -6.01 1.58 1.41
CA ALA A 89 -5.35 0.91 0.29
C ALA A 89 -5.38 -0.62 0.42
N MET A 90 -5.08 -1.14 1.61
CA MET A 90 -5.15 -2.58 1.89
C MET A 90 -6.58 -3.12 1.73
N LEU A 91 -7.59 -2.42 2.28
CA LEU A 91 -8.99 -2.82 2.16
C LEU A 91 -9.47 -2.83 0.70
N MET A 92 -9.05 -1.86 -0.13
CA MET A 92 -9.38 -1.85 -1.56
C MET A 92 -8.82 -3.10 -2.27
N MET A 93 -7.59 -3.51 -1.95
CA MET A 93 -7.02 -4.74 -2.50
C MET A 93 -7.77 -5.99 -2.01
N GLN A 94 -8.15 -6.02 -0.73
CA GLN A 94 -8.92 -7.13 -0.17
C GLN A 94 -10.26 -7.30 -0.91
N VAL A 95 -10.99 -6.21 -1.12
CA VAL A 95 -12.26 -6.23 -1.86
C VAL A 95 -12.05 -6.61 -3.33
N LEU A 96 -11.01 -6.09 -3.98
CA LEU A 96 -10.70 -6.46 -5.36
C LEU A 96 -10.44 -7.96 -5.51
N TRP A 97 -9.64 -8.54 -4.61
CA TRP A 97 -9.40 -9.98 -4.60
C TRP A 97 -10.69 -10.76 -4.38
N GLN A 98 -11.52 -10.36 -3.42
CA GLN A 98 -12.82 -10.99 -3.17
C GLN A 98 -13.68 -10.99 -4.42
N VAL A 99 -13.85 -9.84 -5.10
CA VAL A 99 -14.66 -9.74 -6.31
C VAL A 99 -14.07 -10.56 -7.47
N ALA A 100 -12.75 -10.63 -7.61
CA ALA A 100 -12.10 -11.42 -8.66
C ALA A 100 -12.15 -12.95 -8.41
N SER A 101 -12.43 -13.36 -7.18
CA SER A 101 -12.50 -14.78 -6.78
C SER A 101 -13.91 -15.38 -6.89
N HIS A 102 -14.91 -14.58 -7.30
CA HIS A 102 -16.28 -15.00 -7.55
C HIS A 102 -16.59 -14.93 -9.04
#